data_AF-A0A919BHV1-F1
#
_entry.id   AF-A0A919BHV1-F1
#
_cell.length_a   1.000
_cell.length_b   1.000
_cell.length_c   1.000
_cell.angle_alpha   90.00
_cell.angle_beta   90.00
_cell.angle_gamma   90.00
#
_symmetry.space_group_name_H-M   'P 1'
#
loop_
_entity.id
_entity.type
_entity.pdbx_description
1 polymer ?
#
loop_
_entity_poly.entity_id
_entity_poly.type
_entity_poly.pdbx_seq_one_letter_code
_entity_poly.pdbx_strand_id
1 'polypeptide(L)'
;MKPISQETLNKAAIYSLAFLWIFTGLTSIFFLPEIGYQILGSANITGTLADIVLIGGGTLDIMLGVWLLTSFRIKLCCALQVAVIVVYTLLLTIIDPSYWLHPFGPVTKNLPIIVLIIYLYNSKADEI
;
A
#
# COMPACT_ATOMS: atom_id res chain seq x y z
N MET A 1 -8.83 12.99 -29.53
CA MET A 1 -9.04 12.44 -28.17
C MET A 1 -9.60 13.55 -27.28
N LYS A 2 -10.71 13.33 -26.57
CA LYS A 2 -11.23 14.30 -25.59
C LYS A 2 -10.36 14.22 -24.33
N PRO A 3 -9.92 15.34 -23.74
CA PRO A 3 -9.11 15.30 -22.52
C PRO A 3 -9.89 14.64 -21.38
N ILE A 4 -9.20 13.81 -20.59
CA ILE A 4 -9.77 13.20 -19.39
C ILE A 4 -10.07 14.31 -18.38
N SER A 5 -11.28 14.30 -17.80
CA SER A 5 -11.64 15.29 -16.78
C SER A 5 -10.91 15.04 -15.46
N GLN A 6 -10.64 16.10 -14.71
CA GLN A 6 -9.99 16.02 -13.39
C GLN A 6 -10.74 15.09 -12.43
N GLU A 7 -12.08 15.14 -12.45
CA GLU A 7 -12.93 14.28 -11.64
C GLU A 7 -12.77 12.80 -12.00
N THR A 8 -12.71 12.48 -13.30
CA THR A 8 -12.48 11.12 -13.79
C THR A 8 -11.10 10.60 -13.35
N LEU A 9 -10.07 11.44 -13.43
CA LEU A 9 -8.71 11.08 -13.03
C LEU A 9 -8.62 10.83 -11.51
N ASN A 10 -9.30 11.63 -10.69
CA ASN A 10 -9.36 11.44 -9.24
C ASN A 10 -10.06 10.13 -8.87
N LYS A 11 -11.20 9.83 -9.51
CA LYS A 11 -11.91 8.55 -9.31
C LYS A 11 -11.03 7.37 -9.73
N ALA A 12 -10.33 7.48 -10.86
CA ALA A 12 -9.40 6.45 -11.31
C ALA A 12 -8.25 6.25 -10.32
N ALA A 13 -7.69 7.32 -9.75
CA ALA A 13 -6.65 7.25 -8.73
C ALA A 13 -7.15 6.53 -7.46
N ILE A 14 -8.35 6.88 -6.97
CA ILE A 14 -8.99 6.22 -5.82
C ILE A 14 -9.15 4.72 -6.09
N TYR A 15 -9.75 4.35 -7.21
CA TYR A 15 -9.99 2.93 -7.52
C TYR A 15 -8.69 2.16 -7.72
N SER A 16 -7.70 2.75 -8.38
CA SER A 16 -6.40 2.11 -8.60
C SER A 16 -5.66 1.87 -7.28
N LEU A 17 -5.63 2.86 -6.39
CA LEU A 17 -4.98 2.73 -5.08
C LEU A 17 -5.75 1.76 -4.18
N ALA A 18 -7.08 1.86 -4.15
CA ALA A 18 -7.90 0.96 -3.35
C ALA A 18 -7.76 -0.51 -3.80
N PHE A 19 -7.76 -0.75 -5.11
CA PHE A 19 -7.48 -2.07 -5.66
C PHE A 19 -6.11 -2.58 -5.23
N LEU A 20 -5.07 -1.74 -5.34
CA LEU A 20 -3.72 -2.11 -4.93
C LEU A 20 -3.69 -2.57 -3.47
N TRP A 21 -4.21 -1.75 -2.54
CA TRP A 21 -4.22 -2.03 -1.10
C TRP A 21 -5.05 -3.27 -0.73
N ILE A 22 -6.28 -3.38 -1.26
CA ILE A 22 -7.14 -4.53 -0.97
C ILE A 22 -6.48 -5.81 -1.50
N PHE A 23 -5.97 -5.79 -2.74
CA PHE A 23 -5.39 -6.97 -3.35
C PHE A 23 -4.09 -7.40 -2.68
N THR A 24 -3.24 -6.46 -2.22
CA THR A 24 -2.03 -6.79 -1.44
C THR A 24 -2.37 -7.39 -0.09
N GLY A 25 -3.36 -6.84 0.63
CA GLY A 25 -3.80 -7.41 1.89
C GLY A 25 -4.43 -8.80 1.75
N LEU A 26 -5.26 -9.02 0.72
CA LEU A 26 -5.80 -10.35 0.39
C LEU A 26 -4.69 -11.33 0.00
N THR A 27 -3.68 -10.88 -0.74
CA THR A 27 -2.53 -11.72 -1.08
C THR A 27 -1.76 -12.15 0.15
N SER A 28 -1.56 -11.23 1.10
CA SER A 28 -0.82 -11.48 2.34
C SER A 28 -1.54 -12.45 3.29
N ILE A 29 -2.87 -12.40 3.33
CA ILE A 29 -3.67 -13.22 4.26
C ILE A 29 -4.10 -14.56 3.63
N PHE A 30 -4.51 -14.55 2.36
CA PHE A 30 -5.23 -15.67 1.75
C PHE A 30 -4.51 -16.32 0.57
N PHE A 31 -3.91 -15.55 -0.34
CA PHE A 31 -3.40 -16.13 -1.59
C PHE A 31 -1.98 -16.69 -1.48
N LEU A 32 -1.05 -15.94 -0.86
CA LEU A 32 0.36 -16.31 -0.77
C LEU A 32 0.95 -15.96 0.62
N PRO A 33 0.30 -16.36 1.74
CA PRO A 33 0.81 -16.08 3.08
C PRO A 33 2.19 -16.69 3.34
N GLU A 34 2.52 -17.83 2.73
CA GLU A 34 3.79 -18.52 2.88
C GLU A 34 4.99 -17.69 2.44
N ILE A 35 4.85 -16.85 1.41
CA ILE A 35 5.92 -15.93 0.98
C ILE A 35 6.16 -14.89 2.07
N GLY A 36 5.10 -14.34 2.66
CA GLY A 36 5.19 -13.41 3.78
C GLY A 36 5.90 -14.03 4.99
N TYR A 37 5.55 -15.26 5.35
CA TYR A 37 6.22 -15.98 6.44
C TYR A 37 7.70 -16.30 6.12
N GLN A 38 8.05 -16.60 4.88
CA GLN A 38 9.46 -16.81 4.48
C GLN A 38 10.29 -15.53 4.64
N ILE A 39 9.76 -14.39 4.23
CA ILE A 39 10.41 -13.08 4.39
C ILE A 39 10.57 -12.76 5.89
N LEU A 40 9.54 -12.98 6.70
CA LEU A 40 9.64 -12.76 8.15
C LEU A 40 10.64 -13.73 8.81
N GLY A 41 10.68 -14.98 8.34
CA GLY A 41 11.60 -16.01 8.81
C GLY A 41 13.06 -15.66 8.58
N SER A 42 13.42 -14.97 7.48
CA SER A 42 14.80 -14.51 7.25
C SER A 42 15.27 -13.48 8.28
N ALA A 43 14.34 -12.77 8.92
CA ALA A 43 14.59 -11.87 10.03
C ALA A 43 14.43 -12.51 11.42
N ASN A 44 14.34 -13.84 11.51
CA ASN A 44 14.03 -14.59 12.73
C ASN A 44 12.67 -14.23 13.38
N ILE A 45 11.75 -13.62 12.63
CA ILE A 45 10.39 -13.34 13.09
C ILE A 45 9.54 -14.58 12.79
N THR A 46 9.18 -15.33 13.83
CA THR A 46 8.49 -16.62 13.70
C THR A 46 7.39 -16.79 14.76
N GLY A 47 6.54 -17.81 14.58
CA GLY A 47 5.43 -18.12 15.48
C GLY A 47 4.39 -17.01 15.55
N THR A 48 3.81 -16.80 16.72
CA THR A 48 2.72 -15.83 16.93
C THR A 48 3.08 -14.40 16.52
N LEU A 49 4.35 -14.00 16.65
CA LEU A 49 4.78 -12.67 16.22
C LEU A 49 4.69 -12.52 14.69
N ALA A 50 5.06 -13.56 13.94
CA ALA A 50 4.93 -13.54 12.49
C ALA A 50 3.45 -13.49 12.06
N ASP A 51 2.58 -14.23 12.75
CA ASP A 51 1.13 -14.20 12.49
C ASP A 51 0.56 -12.78 12.71
N ILE A 52 0.93 -12.13 13.82
CA ILE A 52 0.49 -10.76 14.12
C ILE A 52 0.97 -9.78 13.05
N VAL A 53 2.23 -9.88 12.62
CA VAL A 53 2.79 -8.97 11.62
C VAL A 53 2.14 -9.21 10.25
N LEU A 54 1.99 -10.46 9.82
CA LEU A 54 1.44 -10.79 8.51
C LEU A 54 -0.05 -10.49 8.42
N ILE A 55 -0.84 -10.99 9.38
CA ILE A 55 -2.29 -10.79 9.41
C ILE A 55 -2.61 -9.32 9.71
N GLY A 56 -1.89 -8.71 10.65
CA GLY A 56 -2.04 -7.30 11.00
C GLY A 56 -1.73 -6.38 9.82
N GLY A 57 -0.61 -6.63 9.12
CA GLY A 57 -0.24 -5.89 7.92
C GLY A 57 -1.26 -6.05 6.80
N GLY A 58 -1.64 -7.29 6.46
CA GLY A 58 -2.65 -7.53 5.42
C GLY A 58 -4.03 -6.95 5.75
N THR A 59 -4.41 -6.94 7.04
CA THR A 59 -5.68 -6.35 7.49
C THR A 59 -5.63 -4.83 7.39
N LEU A 60 -4.52 -4.22 7.79
CA LEU A 60 -4.29 -2.78 7.66
C LEU A 60 -4.39 -2.34 6.19
N ASP A 61 -3.81 -3.10 5.27
CA ASP A 61 -3.86 -2.84 3.84
C ASP A 61 -5.32 -2.84 3.33
N ILE A 62 -6.09 -3.88 3.66
CA ILE A 62 -7.52 -3.95 3.28
C ILE A 62 -8.30 -2.76 3.86
N MET A 63 -8.06 -2.42 5.13
CA MET A 63 -8.72 -1.30 5.80
C MET A 63 -8.41 0.03 5.11
N LEU A 64 -7.15 0.28 4.72
CA LEU A 64 -6.76 1.48 3.98
C LEU A 64 -7.44 1.56 2.62
N GLY A 65 -7.47 0.45 1.88
CA GLY A 65 -8.12 0.40 0.57
C GLY A 65 -9.63 0.63 0.65
N VAL A 66 -10.32 0.00 1.61
CA VAL A 66 -11.76 0.23 1.84
C VAL A 66 -12.03 1.65 2.31
N TRP A 67 -11.22 2.19 3.23
CA TRP A 67 -11.35 3.57 3.68
C TRP A 67 -11.21 4.55 2.50
N LEU A 68 -10.24 4.33 1.62
CA LEU A 68 -10.04 5.19 0.46
C LEU A 68 -11.28 5.25 -0.45
N LEU A 69 -12.01 4.13 -0.63
CA LEU A 69 -13.25 4.08 -1.41
C LEU A 69 -14.37 4.94 -0.82
N THR A 70 -14.42 5.10 0.50
CA THR A 70 -15.43 5.96 1.16
C THR A 70 -15.22 7.44 0.90
N SER A 71 -14.02 7.84 0.44
CA SER A 71 -13.58 9.24 0.31
C SER A 71 -13.69 10.07 1.62
N PHE A 72 -14.00 9.44 2.75
CA PHE A 72 -14.15 10.10 4.04
C PHE A 72 -12.77 10.49 4.58
N ARG A 73 -12.58 11.77 4.96
CA ARG A 73 -11.30 12.27 5.50
C ARG A 73 -10.09 11.88 4.62
N ILE A 74 -10.25 11.98 3.30
CA ILE A 74 -9.28 11.44 2.33
C ILE A 74 -7.84 11.90 2.55
N LYS A 75 -7.62 13.15 2.99
CA LYS A 75 -6.28 13.66 3.33
C LYS A 75 -5.59 12.85 4.43
N LEU A 76 -6.33 12.46 5.48
CA LEU A 76 -5.81 11.62 6.55
C LEU A 76 -5.53 10.21 6.04
N CYS A 77 -6.43 9.65 5.22
CA CYS A 77 -6.22 8.35 4.58
C CYS A 77 -4.95 8.36 3.71
N CYS A 78 -4.74 9.38 2.88
CA CYS A 78 -3.54 9.56 2.07
C CYS A 78 -2.26 9.67 2.93
N ALA A 79 -2.28 10.46 4.01
CA ALA A 79 -1.13 10.59 4.90
C ALA A 79 -0.76 9.25 5.57
N LEU A 80 -1.77 8.48 6.00
CA LEU A 80 -1.56 7.15 6.59
C LEU A 80 -1.05 6.14 5.55
N GLN A 81 -1.56 6.17 4.31
CA GLN A 81 -1.02 5.33 3.23
C GLN A 81 0.48 5.58 3.01
N VAL A 82 0.90 6.86 2.94
CA VAL A 82 2.32 7.20 2.79
C VAL A 82 3.12 6.70 4.00
N ALA A 83 2.62 6.90 5.22
CA ALA A 83 3.29 6.41 6.43
C ALA A 83 3.48 4.89 6.42
N VAL A 84 2.45 4.13 6.05
CA VAL A 84 2.53 2.66 5.96
C VAL A 84 3.53 2.23 4.87
N ILE A 85 3.50 2.84 3.69
CA ILE A 85 4.46 2.55 2.62
C ILE A 85 5.90 2.78 3.10
N VAL A 86 6.16 3.88 3.81
CA VAL A 86 7.49 4.19 4.36
C VAL A 86 7.90 3.13 5.39
N VAL A 87 7.01 2.76 6.31
CA VAL A 87 7.28 1.73 7.32
C VAL A 87 7.59 0.39 6.67
N TYR A 88 6.76 -0.07 5.72
CA TYR A 88 7.00 -1.34 5.01
C TYR A 88 8.29 -1.31 4.20
N THR A 89 8.59 -0.19 3.54
CA THR A 89 9.83 -0.04 2.77
C THR A 89 11.06 -0.11 3.69
N LEU A 90 11.03 0.54 4.85
CA LEU A 90 12.13 0.50 5.82
C LEU A 90 12.30 -0.90 6.41
N LEU A 91 11.20 -1.54 6.83
CA LEU A 91 11.23 -2.92 7.34
C LEU A 91 11.81 -3.86 6.30
N LEU A 92 11.31 -3.83 5.07
CA LEU A 92 11.80 -4.70 3.99
C LEU A 92 13.26 -4.40 3.63
N THR A 93 13.69 -3.14 3.68
CA THR A 93 15.10 -2.77 3.45
C THR A 93 16.02 -3.38 4.51
N ILE A 94 15.56 -3.51 5.76
CA ILE A 94 16.33 -4.12 6.86
C ILE A 94 16.30 -5.64 6.76
N ILE A 95 15.15 -6.23 6.42
CA ILE A 95 14.92 -7.68 6.36
C ILE A 95 15.59 -8.30 5.12
N ASP A 96 15.35 -7.72 3.95
CA ASP A 96 15.89 -8.20 2.68
C ASP A 96 16.13 -7.03 1.70
N PRO A 97 17.33 -6.42 1.73
CA PRO A 97 17.66 -5.30 0.85
C PRO A 97 17.71 -5.69 -0.64
N SER A 98 17.72 -6.99 -0.99
CA SER A 98 17.71 -7.43 -2.39
C SER A 98 16.43 -7.01 -3.13
N TYR A 99 15.34 -6.73 -2.40
CA TYR A 99 14.07 -6.24 -2.95
C TYR A 99 14.16 -4.88 -3.65
N TRP A 100 15.24 -4.11 -3.43
CA TRP A 100 15.55 -2.90 -4.20
C TRP A 100 15.95 -3.20 -5.65
N LEU A 101 16.65 -4.31 -5.88
CA LEU A 101 17.16 -4.75 -7.18
C LEU A 101 16.36 -5.91 -7.77
N HIS A 102 15.28 -6.32 -7.10
CA HIS A 102 14.42 -7.41 -7.55
C HIS A 102 13.78 -7.06 -8.92
N PRO A 103 13.76 -8.00 -9.89
CA PRO A 103 13.39 -7.71 -11.29
C PRO A 103 11.97 -7.16 -11.46
N PHE A 104 11.07 -7.46 -10.51
CA PHE A 104 9.70 -6.95 -10.50
C PHE A 104 9.53 -5.60 -9.78
N GLY A 105 10.61 -5.00 -9.26
CA GLY A 105 10.64 -3.67 -8.64
C GLY A 105 9.63 -3.43 -7.50
N PRO A 106 9.47 -4.34 -6.52
CA PRO A 106 8.49 -4.19 -5.44
C PRO A 106 8.72 -2.91 -4.63
N VAL A 107 9.97 -2.57 -4.30
CA VAL A 107 10.29 -1.35 -3.54
C VAL A 107 10.23 -0.12 -4.44
N THR A 108 10.76 -0.18 -5.66
CA THR A 108 10.83 0.98 -6.56
C THR A 108 9.45 1.45 -7.02
N LYS A 109 8.45 0.56 -7.10
CA LYS A 109 7.04 0.90 -7.37
C LYS A 109 6.40 1.77 -6.28
N ASN A 110 6.92 1.77 -5.05
CA ASN A 110 6.40 2.63 -4.00
C ASN A 110 6.57 4.13 -4.30
N LEU A 111 7.60 4.50 -5.07
CA LEU A 111 7.85 5.91 -5.44
C LEU A 111 6.70 6.51 -6.29
N PRO A 112 6.33 5.95 -7.46
CA PRO A 112 5.19 6.47 -8.22
C PRO A 112 3.85 6.32 -7.47
N ILE A 113 3.69 5.31 -6.60
CA ILE A 113 2.50 5.17 -5.76
C ILE A 113 2.38 6.35 -4.79
N ILE A 114 3.47 6.72 -4.10
CA ILE A 114 3.51 7.89 -3.21
C ILE A 114 3.15 9.16 -3.98
N VAL A 115 3.69 9.36 -5.18
CA VAL A 115 3.35 10.52 -6.03
C VAL A 115 1.85 10.54 -6.36
N LEU A 116 1.24 9.39 -6.69
CA LEU A 116 -0.19 9.29 -6.95
C LEU A 116 -1.04 9.62 -5.71
N ILE A 117 -0.60 9.18 -4.52
CA ILE A 117 -1.24 9.51 -3.24
C ILE A 117 -1.14 11.02 -2.95
N ILE A 118 0.03 11.63 -3.17
CA ILE A 118 0.23 13.07 -2.99
C ILE A 118 -0.62 13.86 -4.00
N TYR A 119 -0.70 13.41 -5.24
CA TYR A 119 -1.60 14.00 -6.24
C TYR A 119 -3.06 13.98 -5.75
N LEU A 120 -3.54 12.84 -5.27
CA LEU A 120 -4.91 12.69 -4.75
C LEU A 120 -5.13 13.57 -3.49
N TYR A 121 -4.14 13.65 -2.61
CA TYR A 121 -4.15 14.50 -1.43
C TYR A 121 -4.36 15.98 -1.80
N ASN A 122 -3.63 16.47 -2.80
CA ASN A 122 -3.70 17.86 -3.25
C ASN A 122 -4.99 18.13 -4.04
N SER A 123 -5.42 17.23 -4.92
CA SER A 123 -6.64 17.47 -5.70
C SER A 123 -7.92 17.51 -4.86
N LYS A 124 -7.89 16.95 -3.64
CA LYS A 124 -8.98 17.05 -2.66
C LYS A 124 -8.77 18.18 -1.64
N ALA A 125 -7.68 18.94 -1.75
CA ALA A 125 -7.49 20.17 -1.00
C ALA A 125 -8.24 21.34 -1.62
N ASP A 126 -8.44 21.31 -2.93
CA ASP A 126 -9.10 22.38 -3.70
C ASP A 126 -10.65 22.35 -3.62
N GLU A 127 -11.22 21.31 -3.00
CA GLU A 127 -12.68 21.13 -2.82
C GLU A 127 -13.21 21.65 -1.46
N ILE A 128 -12.35 22.23 -0.61
CA ILE A 128 -12.69 22.83 0.70
C ILE A 128 -12.55 24.35 0.62
#